data_AF-A0AAV1LH02-F1
#
_entry.id   AF-A0AAV1LH02-F1
#
_cell.length_a   1.000
_cell.length_b   1.000
_cell.length_c   1.000
_cell.angle_alpha   90.00
_cell.angle_beta   90.00
_cell.angle_gamma   90.00
#
_symmetry.space_group_name_H-M   'P 1'
#
loop_
_entity.id
_entity.type
_entity.pdbx_description
1 polymer ?
#
loop_
_entity_poly.entity_id
_entity_poly.type
_entity_poly.pdbx_seq_one_letter_code
_entity_poly.pdbx_strand_id
1 'polypeptide(L)'
;MEAEDVIIWRKEYKTGQGLYAYKVYGRYPEVNARDFAAVQLDGAYRRAWDAAVAALAVVQRSANGVQGQTVLHWEVLWPRLFANRDYVYIRRHKEFDVHNEPLTRTDKANVDSPKLNPNEMTSVHAKAKRKAMENYEREREDSRREFVDNKVYIIVSRSCERPDVPET
;
A
#
# COMPACT_ATOMS: atom_id res chain seq x y z
N MET A 1 -20.05 -12.29 4.01
CA MET A 1 -20.30 -10.88 3.67
C MET A 1 -19.15 -10.49 2.77
N GLU A 2 -19.33 -10.70 1.47
CA GLU A 2 -18.32 -10.34 0.47
C GLU A 2 -18.75 -8.98 -0.07
N ALA A 3 -17.88 -7.98 0.07
CA ALA A 3 -17.97 -6.76 -0.71
C ALA A 3 -17.34 -7.07 -2.08
N GLU A 4 -17.82 -6.46 -3.16
CA GLU A 4 -17.48 -6.86 -4.54
C GLU A 4 -15.97 -6.97 -4.81
N ASP A 5 -15.16 -6.11 -4.19
CA ASP A 5 -13.71 -6.06 -4.35
C ASP A 5 -12.91 -6.59 -3.14
N VAL A 6 -13.52 -7.32 -2.20
CA VAL A 6 -12.86 -7.86 -1.00
C VAL A 6 -13.13 -9.35 -0.81
N ILE A 7 -12.05 -10.13 -0.79
CA ILE A 7 -12.08 -11.57 -0.57
C ILE A 7 -11.45 -11.91 0.78
N ILE A 8 -12.20 -12.63 1.63
CA ILE A 8 -11.76 -13.06 2.96
C ILE A 8 -11.67 -14.59 2.99
N TRP A 9 -10.45 -15.09 3.15
CA TRP A 9 -10.18 -16.51 3.36
C TRP A 9 -10.06 -16.81 4.84
N ARG A 10 -10.61 -17.95 5.27
CA ARG A 10 -10.49 -18.49 6.63
C ARG A 10 -10.05 -19.95 6.58
N LYS A 11 -9.05 -20.31 7.39
CA LYS A 11 -8.58 -21.69 7.56
C LYS A 11 -8.45 -22.02 9.04
N GLU A 12 -8.88 -23.22 9.46
CA GLU A 12 -8.61 -23.70 10.81
C GLU A 12 -7.09 -23.76 11.03
N TYR A 13 -6.61 -23.14 12.12
CA TYR A 13 -5.19 -22.99 12.40
C TYR A 13 -4.61 -24.24 13.06
N LYS A 14 -5.32 -24.78 14.07
CA LYS A 14 -4.96 -25.99 14.80
C LYS A 14 -6.22 -26.82 15.00
N THR A 15 -6.20 -28.04 14.46
CA THR A 15 -7.35 -28.93 14.46
C THR A 15 -7.90 -29.14 15.86
N GLY A 16 -9.20 -28.89 16.04
CA GLY A 16 -9.91 -29.15 17.29
C GLY A 16 -9.77 -28.06 18.35
N GLN A 17 -9.02 -26.98 18.09
CA GLN A 17 -8.87 -25.86 19.03
C GLN A 17 -9.86 -24.71 18.76
N GLY A 18 -10.62 -24.76 17.67
CA GLY A 18 -11.53 -23.68 17.27
C GLY A 18 -10.81 -22.38 16.88
N LEU A 19 -9.50 -22.43 16.63
CA LEU A 19 -8.69 -21.29 16.21
C LEU A 19 -8.63 -21.21 14.69
N TYR A 20 -8.68 -19.99 14.15
CA TYR A 20 -8.70 -19.76 12.71
C TYR A 20 -7.66 -18.71 12.30
N ALA A 21 -7.03 -18.95 11.15
CA ALA A 21 -6.20 -17.98 10.44
C ALA A 21 -7.02 -17.33 9.32
N TYR A 22 -6.80 -16.03 9.12
CA TYR A 22 -7.50 -15.23 8.13
C TYR A 22 -6.52 -14.61 7.13
N LYS A 23 -6.93 -14.53 5.87
CA LYS A 23 -6.21 -13.78 4.83
C LYS A 23 -7.21 -12.96 4.03
N VAL A 24 -6.93 -11.67 3.89
CA VAL A 24 -7.80 -10.74 3.16
C VAL A 24 -7.07 -10.21 1.94
N TYR A 25 -7.74 -10.19 0.80
CA TYR A 25 -7.35 -9.42 -0.37
C TYR A 25 -8.45 -8.40 -0.64
N GLY A 26 -8.07 -7.18 -0.98
CA GLY A 26 -9.02 -6.11 -1.27
C GLY A 26 -8.48 -5.15 -2.31
N ARG A 27 -9.36 -4.54 -3.09
CA ARG A 27 -9.05 -3.43 -4.00
C ARG A 27 -9.94 -2.24 -3.67
N TYR A 28 -9.34 -1.06 -3.60
CA TYR A 28 -10.05 0.20 -3.32
C TYR A 28 -9.66 1.21 -4.41
N PRO A 29 -10.40 1.31 -5.54
CA PRO A 29 -10.05 2.21 -6.63
C PRO A 29 -10.10 3.69 -6.25
N GLU A 30 -10.87 4.05 -5.22
CA GLU A 30 -11.08 5.40 -4.72
C GLU A 30 -10.08 5.83 -3.63
N VAL A 31 -9.21 4.93 -3.17
CA VAL A 31 -8.26 5.19 -2.07
C VAL A 31 -6.82 4.94 -2.52
N ASN A 32 -5.96 5.95 -2.37
CA ASN A 32 -4.53 5.78 -2.61
C ASN A 32 -3.91 4.86 -1.55
N ALA A 33 -2.96 4.01 -1.96
CA ALA A 33 -2.26 3.09 -1.05
C ALA A 33 -1.56 3.82 0.12
N ARG A 34 -1.03 5.03 -0.13
CA ARG A 34 -0.41 5.90 0.88
C ARG A 34 -1.40 6.30 1.96
N ASP A 35 -2.56 6.80 1.54
CA ASP A 35 -3.60 7.31 2.44
C ASP A 35 -4.19 6.15 3.25
N PHE A 36 -4.41 5.00 2.59
CA PHE A 36 -4.83 3.77 3.26
C PHE A 36 -3.83 3.36 4.35
N ALA A 37 -2.53 3.34 4.05
CA ALA A 37 -1.49 3.02 5.02
C ALA A 37 -1.43 4.02 6.17
N ALA A 38 -1.57 5.32 5.89
CA ALA A 38 -1.56 6.38 6.90
C ALA A 38 -2.70 6.20 7.93
N VAL A 39 -3.91 5.90 7.46
CA VAL A 39 -5.08 5.63 8.32
C VAL A 39 -4.85 4.43 9.24
N GLN A 40 -4.14 3.38 8.77
CA GLN A 40 -3.80 2.23 9.62
C GLN A 40 -2.79 2.56 10.72
N LEU A 41 -2.00 3.63 10.56
CA LEU A 41 -0.96 4.04 11.50
C LEU A 41 -1.45 5.08 12.51
N ASP A 42 -2.39 5.93 12.12
CA ASP A 42 -2.93 6.99 12.96
C ASP A 42 -3.96 6.47 13.97
N GLY A 43 -3.50 6.28 15.21
CA GLY A 43 -4.36 5.86 16.32
C GLY A 43 -5.34 6.95 16.80
N ALA A 44 -5.05 8.23 16.59
CA ALA A 44 -5.98 9.30 16.96
C ALA A 44 -7.16 9.34 15.98
N TYR A 45 -6.86 9.28 14.68
CA TYR A 45 -7.89 9.17 13.66
C TYR A 45 -8.70 7.88 13.80
N ARG A 46 -8.05 6.75 14.07
CA ARG A 46 -8.73 5.46 14.30
C ARG A 46 -9.80 5.53 15.40
N ARG A 47 -9.50 6.20 16.52
CA ARG A 47 -10.46 6.41 17.62
C ARG A 47 -11.64 7.31 17.22
N ALA A 48 -11.50 8.16 16.22
CA ALA A 48 -12.55 9.06 15.79
C ALA A 48 -13.59 8.38 14.88
N TRP A 49 -13.15 7.51 13.97
CA TRP A 49 -14.06 6.91 12.97
C TRP A 49 -14.49 5.48 13.29
N ASP A 50 -13.69 4.70 14.02
CA ASP A 50 -14.02 3.31 14.33
C ASP A 50 -14.77 3.19 15.66
N ALA A 51 -16.06 2.95 15.56
CA ALA A 51 -16.96 2.79 16.70
C ALA A 51 -16.66 1.55 17.57
N ALA A 52 -15.88 0.58 17.08
CA ALA A 52 -15.51 -0.61 17.85
C ALA A 52 -14.34 -0.37 18.80
N VAL A 53 -13.65 0.77 18.71
CA VAL A 53 -12.51 1.08 19.57
C VAL A 53 -13.00 1.57 20.92
N ALA A 54 -12.78 0.79 21.97
CA ALA A 54 -12.99 1.23 23.35
C ALA A 54 -11.82 2.14 23.80
N ALA A 55 -10.60 1.68 23.58
CA ALA A 55 -9.38 2.42 23.87
C ALA A 55 -8.26 2.07 22.88
N LEU A 56 -7.44 3.05 22.52
CA LEU A 56 -6.25 2.84 21.70
C LEU A 56 -5.17 3.84 22.12
N ALA A 57 -4.02 3.33 22.56
CA ALA A 57 -2.92 4.13 23.08
C ALA A 57 -1.55 3.61 22.61
N VAL A 58 -0.62 4.54 22.40
CA VAL A 58 0.80 4.21 22.21
C VAL A 58 1.44 4.14 23.59
N VAL A 59 1.85 2.94 24.00
CA VAL A 59 2.45 2.68 25.32
C VAL A 59 3.92 3.07 25.32
N GLN A 60 4.65 2.65 24.28
CA GLN A 60 6.08 2.91 24.15
C GLN A 60 6.45 3.21 22.69
N ARG A 61 7.28 4.23 22.48
CA ARG A 61 7.96 4.49 21.21
C ARG A 61 9.37 3.88 21.23
N SER A 62 9.84 3.47 20.05
CA SER A 62 11.15 2.82 19.87
C SER A 62 11.32 1.56 20.72
N ALA A 63 10.34 0.66 20.64
CA ALA A 63 10.38 -0.62 21.33
C ALA A 63 11.68 -1.38 21.02
N ASN A 64 12.27 -2.02 22.04
CA ASN A 64 13.54 -2.76 21.92
C ASN A 64 14.72 -1.94 21.35
N GLY A 65 14.67 -0.61 21.47
CA GLY A 65 15.70 0.30 20.94
C GLY A 65 15.66 0.49 19.42
N VAL A 66 14.65 -0.06 18.73
CA VAL A 66 14.52 0.04 17.27
C VAL A 66 13.64 1.22 16.91
N GLN A 67 14.18 2.20 16.19
CA GLN A 67 13.41 3.33 15.70
C GLN A 67 12.28 2.87 14.77
N GLY A 68 11.10 3.48 14.90
CA GLY A 68 9.92 3.13 14.13
C GLY A 68 9.16 1.88 14.61
N GLN A 69 9.61 1.23 15.69
CA GLN A 69 8.81 0.24 16.41
C GLN A 69 8.05 0.89 17.56
N THR A 70 6.74 0.65 17.65
CA THR A 70 5.89 1.20 18.72
C THR A 70 5.10 0.08 19.38
N VAL A 71 5.01 0.09 20.70
CA VAL A 71 4.09 -0.76 21.47
C VAL A 71 2.74 -0.05 21.52
N LEU A 72 1.67 -0.75 21.16
CA LEU A 72 0.30 -0.26 21.26
C LEU A 72 -0.50 -1.14 22.22
N HIS A 73 -1.40 -0.50 22.96
CA HIS A 73 -2.52 -1.13 23.65
C HIS A 73 -3.80 -0.75 22.92
N TRP A 74 -4.62 -1.76 22.57
CA TRP A 74 -5.87 -1.57 21.88
C TRP A 74 -6.96 -2.45 22.48
N GLU A 75 -7.97 -1.82 23.06
CA GLU A 75 -9.20 -2.45 23.54
C GLU A 75 -10.34 -2.28 22.52
N VAL A 76 -11.00 -3.39 22.20
CA VAL A 76 -12.09 -3.50 21.24
C VAL A 76 -13.38 -3.88 21.95
N LEU A 77 -14.45 -3.14 21.68
CA LEU A 77 -15.79 -3.42 22.19
C LEU A 77 -16.29 -4.76 21.67
N TRP A 78 -16.80 -5.58 22.59
CA TRP A 78 -17.50 -6.81 22.25
C TRP A 78 -19.00 -6.71 22.56
N PRO A 79 -19.85 -7.55 21.93
CA PRO A 79 -21.27 -7.60 22.24
C PRO A 79 -21.49 -7.77 23.75
N ARG A 80 -22.52 -7.09 24.30
CA ARG A 80 -22.76 -6.84 25.74
C ARG A 80 -22.59 -8.03 26.71
N LEU A 81 -22.67 -9.28 26.24
CA LEU A 81 -22.51 -10.49 27.05
C LEU A 81 -21.08 -11.05 27.08
N PHE A 82 -20.14 -10.40 26.40
CA PHE A 82 -18.74 -10.78 26.35
C PHE A 82 -17.88 -9.67 26.93
N ALA A 83 -16.79 -10.04 27.58
CA ALA A 83 -15.74 -9.09 27.93
C ALA A 83 -15.12 -8.51 26.64
N ASN A 84 -14.70 -7.25 26.71
CA ASN A 84 -13.91 -6.63 25.66
C ASN A 84 -12.64 -7.42 25.40
N ARG A 85 -12.05 -7.21 24.21
CA ARG A 85 -10.76 -7.81 23.86
C ARG A 85 -9.72 -6.73 23.80
N ASP A 86 -8.67 -6.90 24.56
CA ASP A 86 -7.48 -6.08 24.55
C ASP A 86 -6.34 -6.77 23.79
N TYR A 87 -5.51 -5.96 23.15
CA TYR A 87 -4.35 -6.39 22.40
C TYR A 87 -3.17 -5.51 22.76
N VAL A 88 -2.08 -6.16 23.16
CA VAL A 88 -0.78 -5.51 23.32
C VAL A 88 0.20 -6.07 22.29
N TYR A 89 0.71 -5.19 21.43
CA TYR A 89 1.56 -5.61 20.33
C TYR A 89 2.56 -4.54 19.90
N ILE A 90 3.68 -5.01 19.36
CA ILE A 90 4.67 -4.17 18.69
C ILE A 90 4.27 -4.02 17.23
N ARG A 91 4.12 -2.79 16.77
CA ARG A 91 3.87 -2.44 15.37
C ARG A 91 5.11 -1.80 14.74
N ARG A 92 5.42 -2.21 13.51
CA ARG A 92 6.41 -1.58 12.64
C ARG A 92 5.80 -1.38 11.25
N HIS A 93 6.20 -0.31 10.56
CA HIS A 93 5.86 -0.11 9.17
C HIS A 93 7.09 0.29 8.35
N LYS A 94 7.06 -0.01 7.05
CA LYS A 94 8.08 0.41 6.10
C LYS A 94 7.49 0.55 4.70
N GLU A 95 8.03 1.49 3.94
CA GLU A 95 7.67 1.80 2.56
C GLU A 95 8.79 1.31 1.63
N PHE A 96 8.40 0.81 0.47
CA PHE A 96 9.30 0.28 -0.54
C PHE A 96 8.89 0.77 -1.92
N ASP A 97 9.85 1.24 -2.70
CA ASP A 97 9.66 1.56 -4.11
C ASP A 97 9.67 0.27 -4.92
N VAL A 98 8.71 0.14 -5.82
CA VAL A 98 8.55 -1.00 -6.72
C VAL A 98 8.71 -0.50 -8.15
N HIS A 99 9.81 -0.90 -8.76
CA HIS A 99 9.99 -0.74 -10.20
C HIS A 99 9.29 -1.90 -10.89
N ASN A 100 8.20 -1.61 -11.60
CA ASN A 100 7.69 -2.56 -12.58
C ASN A 100 8.52 -2.41 -13.84
N GLU A 101 9.16 -3.49 -14.29
CA GLU A 101 9.63 -3.56 -15.67
C GLU A 101 8.42 -3.29 -16.58
N PRO A 102 8.48 -2.28 -17.46
CA PRO A 102 7.40 -2.06 -18.40
C PRO A 102 7.28 -3.32 -19.24
N LEU A 103 6.13 -4.00 -19.16
CA LEU A 103 5.76 -5.07 -20.09
C LEU A 103 6.04 -4.55 -21.49
N THR A 104 7.10 -5.02 -22.12
CA THR A 104 7.39 -4.69 -23.51
C THR A 104 6.24 -5.27 -24.31
N ARG A 105 5.30 -4.40 -24.70
CA ARG A 105 4.22 -4.71 -25.61
C ARG A 105 4.86 -5.12 -26.95
N THR A 106 5.24 -6.38 -27.08
CA THR A 106 5.58 -7.06 -28.34
C THR A 106 4.30 -7.30 -29.13
N ASP A 107 3.56 -6.22 -29.41
CA ASP A 107 2.40 -6.18 -30.31
C ASP A 107 2.33 -4.79 -30.94
N LYS A 108 3.45 -4.35 -31.48
CA LYS A 108 3.45 -3.36 -32.55
C LYS A 108 4.03 -4.03 -33.76
N ALA A 109 3.15 -4.33 -34.71
CA ALA A 109 3.47 -4.62 -36.08
C ALA A 109 4.65 -3.75 -36.53
N ASN A 110 5.57 -4.37 -37.26
CA ASN A 110 6.69 -3.75 -37.94
C ASN A 110 6.17 -2.67 -38.90
N VAL A 111 5.87 -1.48 -38.37
CA VAL A 111 5.65 -0.28 -39.15
C VAL A 111 7.01 0.36 -39.24
N ASP A 112 7.67 0.14 -40.38
CA ASP A 112 8.92 0.80 -40.74
C ASP A 112 8.83 2.28 -40.36
N SER A 113 9.62 2.66 -39.36
CA SER A 113 9.79 4.06 -39.01
C SER A 113 10.43 4.74 -40.22
N PRO A 114 9.84 5.79 -40.80
CA PRO A 114 10.39 6.41 -42.00
C PRO A 114 11.76 7.00 -41.65
N LYS A 115 12.83 6.33 -42.08
CA LYS A 115 14.21 6.80 -41.94
C LYS A 115 14.32 8.10 -42.73
N LEU A 116 14.62 9.20 -42.04
CA LEU A 116 14.86 10.47 -42.72
C LEU A 116 16.11 10.34 -43.61
N ASN A 117 15.96 10.69 -44.88
CA ASN A 117 17.08 10.75 -45.80
C ASN A 117 18.04 11.89 -45.38
N PRO A 118 19.36 11.64 -45.30
CA PRO A 118 20.34 12.67 -44.90
C PRO A 118 20.35 13.92 -45.79
N ASN A 119 19.89 13.79 -47.04
CA ASN A 119 19.87 14.89 -48.01
C ASN A 119 18.62 15.79 -47.93
N GLU A 120 17.63 15.47 -47.06
CA GLU A 120 16.45 16.32 -46.82
C GLU A 120 16.67 17.40 -45.74
N MET A 121 17.92 17.57 -45.29
CA MET A 121 18.29 18.36 -44.11
C MET A 121 18.13 19.89 -44.21
N THR A 122 17.77 20.44 -45.37
CA THR A 122 17.72 21.90 -45.59
C THR A 122 16.31 22.48 -45.60
N SER A 123 15.25 21.66 -45.63
CA SER A 123 13.87 22.15 -45.74
C SER A 123 13.28 22.56 -44.39
N VAL A 124 12.47 23.63 -44.39
CA VAL A 124 11.66 24.06 -43.24
C VAL A 124 10.71 22.96 -42.78
N HIS A 125 10.19 22.14 -43.70
CA HIS A 125 9.37 20.98 -43.36
C HIS A 125 10.14 19.88 -42.62
N ALA A 126 11.41 19.64 -42.97
CA ALA A 126 12.24 18.68 -42.26
C ALA A 126 12.52 19.13 -40.82
N LYS A 127 12.74 20.43 -40.60
CA LYS A 127 12.89 21.02 -39.25
C LYS A 127 11.61 20.90 -38.43
N ALA A 128 10.44 21.16 -39.02
CA ALA A 128 9.15 21.03 -38.35
C ALA A 128 8.85 19.58 -37.94
N LYS A 129 9.09 18.62 -38.85
CA LYS A 129 8.91 17.18 -38.60
C LYS A 129 9.80 16.68 -37.47
N ARG A 130 11.06 17.10 -37.43
CA ARG A 130 12.00 16.77 -36.36
C ARG A 130 11.54 17.32 -35.01
N LYS A 131 11.13 18.59 -34.96
CA LYS A 131 10.63 19.20 -33.72
C LYS A 131 9.37 18.50 -33.19
N ALA A 132 8.48 18.08 -34.08
CA ALA A 132 7.29 17.30 -33.71
C ALA A 132 7.65 15.92 -33.15
N MET A 133 8.62 15.23 -33.75
CA MET A 133 9.15 13.95 -33.23
C MET A 133 9.84 14.12 -31.87
N GLU A 134 10.71 15.12 -31.72
CA GLU A 134 11.40 15.44 -30.46
C GLU A 134 10.42 15.85 -29.34
N ASN A 135 9.30 16.48 -29.69
CA ASN A 135 8.23 16.79 -28.73
C ASN A 135 7.45 15.53 -28.35
N TYR A 136 7.11 14.67 -29.30
CA TYR A 136 6.42 13.41 -29.03
C TYR A 136 7.27 12.46 -28.17
N GLU A 137 8.59 12.42 -28.40
CA GLU A 137 9.52 11.67 -27.55
C GLU A 137 9.63 12.25 -26.14
N ARG A 138 9.68 13.59 -26.02
CA ARG A 138 9.66 14.25 -24.70
C ARG A 138 8.35 14.02 -23.96
N GLU A 139 7.21 14.18 -24.61
CA GLU A 139 5.89 13.89 -24.03
C GLU A 139 5.77 12.44 -23.59
N ARG A 140 6.31 11.51 -24.39
CA ARG A 140 6.37 10.08 -24.06
C ARG A 140 7.31 9.79 -22.88
N GLU A 141 8.47 10.45 -22.79
CA GLU A 141 9.39 10.32 -21.66
C GLU A 141 8.83 10.94 -20.38
N ASP A 142 8.16 12.09 -20.49
CA ASP A 142 7.51 12.76 -19.35
C ASP A 142 6.34 11.92 -18.85
N SER A 143 5.51 11.40 -19.76
CA SER A 143 4.48 10.41 -19.44
C SER A 143 5.06 9.13 -18.82
N ARG A 144 6.29 8.72 -19.20
CA ARG A 144 6.98 7.54 -18.65
C ARG A 144 7.64 7.81 -17.30
N ARG A 145 8.02 9.07 -17.00
CA ARG A 145 8.47 9.51 -15.68
C ARG A 145 7.28 9.69 -14.73
N GLU A 146 6.14 10.09 -15.26
CA GLU A 146 4.87 10.19 -14.52
C GLU A 146 4.25 8.79 -14.28
N PHE A 147 4.52 7.82 -15.16
CA PHE A 147 4.13 6.43 -14.95
C PHE A 147 5.14 5.65 -14.08
N VAL A 148 4.65 5.25 -12.90
CA VAL A 148 5.12 4.14 -12.02
C VAL A 148 6.17 4.49 -10.96
N ASP A 149 5.86 5.39 -10.03
CA ASP A 149 6.37 5.28 -8.65
C ASP A 149 5.41 4.40 -7.84
N ASN A 150 5.34 3.12 -8.20
CA ASN A 150 4.54 2.17 -7.43
C ASN A 150 5.22 1.97 -6.08
N LYS A 151 4.49 2.20 -4.99
CA LYS A 151 5.00 1.95 -3.64
C LYS A 151 4.25 0.81 -2.97
N VAL A 152 4.97 0.05 -2.17
CA VAL A 152 4.41 -0.97 -1.28
C VAL A 152 4.63 -0.56 0.16
N TYR A 153 3.53 -0.55 0.93
CA TYR A 153 3.51 -0.24 2.35
C TYR A 153 3.32 -1.55 3.12
N ILE A 154 4.28 -1.89 3.98
CA ILE A 154 4.22 -3.10 4.82
C ILE A 154 4.05 -2.67 6.26
N ILE A 155 2.97 -3.12 6.90
CA ILE A 155 2.72 -2.95 8.33
C ILE A 155 2.76 -4.35 8.97
N VAL A 156 3.60 -4.52 9.97
CA VAL A 156 3.74 -5.78 10.71
C VAL A 156 3.46 -5.53 12.18
N SER A 157 2.60 -6.37 12.75
CA SER A 157 2.27 -6.37 14.16
C SER A 157 2.63 -7.72 14.77
N ARG A 158 3.24 -7.71 15.96
CA ARG A 158 3.57 -8.92 16.71
C ARG A 158 3.11 -8.74 18.16
N SER A 159 2.32 -9.68 18.67
CA SER A 159 1.91 -9.70 20.08
C SER A 159 3.12 -9.68 21.01
N CYS A 160 2.99 -9.00 22.14
CA CYS A 160 4.00 -8.98 23.19
C CYS A 160 3.34 -8.90 24.56
N GLU A 161 3.99 -9.46 25.57
CA GLU A 161 3.62 -9.30 26.96
C GLU A 161 4.32 -8.07 27.53
N ARG A 162 3.57 -7.20 28.21
CA ARG A 162 4.05 -5.93 28.75
C ARG A 162 3.37 -5.64 30.09
N PRO A 163 4.08 -5.76 31.22
CA PRO A 163 3.49 -5.59 32.55
C PRO A 163 3.09 -4.13 32.86
N ASP A 164 3.54 -3.18 32.03
CA ASP A 164 3.21 -1.76 32.09
C ASP A 164 1.83 -1.42 31.51
N VAL A 165 1.16 -2.38 30.87
CA VAL A 165 -0.23 -2.26 30.45
C VAL A 165 -1.10 -2.98 31.49
N PRO A 166 -1.99 -2.27 32.21
CA PRO A 166 -2.87 -2.92 33.17
C PRO A 166 -3.81 -3.89 32.44
N GLU A 167 -3.95 -5.10 32.96
CA GLU A 167 -4.96 -6.06 32.51
C GLU A 167 -6.35 -5.45 32.76
N THR A 168 -7.18 -5.41 31.71
CA THR A 168 -8.56 -4.88 31.76
C THR A 168 -9.58 -5.96 32.06
#